data_AF-A0A6I5CQI0-F1
#
_entry.id   AF-A0A6I5CQI0-F1
#
_cell.length_a   1.000
_cell.length_b   1.000
_cell.length_c   1.000
_cell.angle_alpha   90.00
_cell.angle_beta   90.00
_cell.angle_gamma   90.00
#
_symmetry.space_group_name_H-M   'P 1'
#
loop_
_entity.id
_entity.type
_entity.pdbx_description
1 polymer ?
#
loop_
_entity_poly.entity_id
_entity_poly.type
_entity_poly.pdbx_seq_one_letter_code
_entity_poly.pdbx_strand_id
1 'polypeptide(L)'
;SLEGAGVPGRLAPVRAEVAATDRLLVTGGNGAGKSTLLAVLAGLLVPQGEVRRRHGLTVGLLAQDTVFERPERTVRDTYEQAVGAERAEAVPLGALGLLHEADLDKPVGRLSV
;
A
#
# COMPACT_ATOMS: atom_id res chain seq x y z
N SER A 1 -13.69 1.31 -11.99
CA SER A 1 -13.17 1.36 -13.36
C SER A 1 -12.38 2.64 -13.57
N LEU A 2 -11.50 2.64 -14.57
CA LEU A 2 -10.76 3.80 -15.04
C LEU A 2 -11.22 4.11 -16.46
N GLU A 3 -11.56 5.36 -16.71
CA GLU A 3 -12.05 5.83 -18.00
C GLU A 3 -11.20 7.01 -18.48
N GLY A 4 -10.23 6.70 -19.35
CA GLY A 4 -9.29 7.69 -19.88
C GLY A 4 -8.40 8.31 -18.80
N ALA A 5 -8.18 7.61 -17.68
CA ALA A 5 -7.42 8.10 -16.55
C ALA A 5 -5.95 8.32 -16.93
N GLY A 6 -5.49 9.57 -16.99
CA GLY A 6 -4.11 9.92 -17.37
C GLY A 6 -3.53 11.02 -16.50
N VAL A 7 -2.21 11.14 -16.45
CA VAL A 7 -1.51 12.23 -15.77
C VAL A 7 -0.45 12.78 -16.74
N PRO A 8 -0.57 14.04 -17.20
CA PRO A 8 0.37 14.63 -18.15
C PRO A 8 1.83 14.43 -17.76
N GLY A 9 2.64 13.94 -18.70
CA GLY A 9 4.06 13.66 -18.50
C GLY A 9 4.40 12.49 -17.58
N ARG A 10 3.41 11.79 -17.01
CA ARG A 10 3.63 10.72 -16.01
C ARG A 10 2.87 9.42 -16.26
N LEU A 11 1.71 9.50 -16.91
CA LEU A 11 0.85 8.37 -17.24
C LEU A 11 -0.02 8.73 -18.45
N ALA A 12 0.12 8.01 -19.56
CA ALA A 12 -0.80 8.15 -20.68
C ALA A 12 -2.22 7.71 -20.27
N PRO A 13 -3.29 8.23 -20.89
CA PRO A 13 -4.66 7.82 -20.57
C PRO A 13 -4.85 6.30 -20.62
N VAL A 14 -5.34 5.72 -19.53
CA VAL A 14 -5.63 4.29 -19.42
C VAL A 14 -7.13 4.02 -19.25
N ARG A 15 -7.57 2.85 -19.72
CA ARG A 15 -8.89 2.29 -19.44
C ARG A 15 -8.75 0.91 -18.86
N ALA A 16 -9.46 0.65 -17.77
CA ALA A 16 -9.47 -0.67 -17.15
C ALA A 16 -10.70 -0.85 -16.26
N GLU A 17 -11.19 -2.08 -16.19
CA GLU A 17 -12.14 -2.51 -15.18
C GLU A 17 -11.48 -3.52 -14.26
N VAL A 18 -11.73 -3.38 -12.96
CA VAL A 18 -11.21 -4.25 -11.93
C VAL A 18 -12.40 -4.69 -11.09
N ALA A 19 -12.74 -5.96 -11.17
CA ALA A 19 -13.81 -6.56 -10.40
C ALA A 19 -13.33 -6.97 -9.00
N ALA A 20 -14.28 -7.32 -8.13
CA ALA A 20 -13.93 -7.93 -6.86
C ALA A 20 -13.18 -9.24 -7.11
N THR A 21 -12.18 -9.53 -6.28
CA THR A 21 -11.31 -10.73 -6.35
C THR A 21 -10.31 -10.77 -7.50
N ASP A 22 -10.31 -9.78 -8.40
CA ASP A 22 -9.30 -9.67 -9.45
C ASP A 22 -7.89 -9.52 -8.89
N ARG A 23 -6.93 -10.13 -9.58
CA ARG A 23 -5.50 -9.93 -9.36
C ARG A 23 -4.89 -9.43 -10.66
N LEU A 24 -4.39 -8.20 -10.64
CA LEU A 24 -3.80 -7.55 -11.81
C LEU A 24 -2.30 -7.37 -11.60
N LEU A 25 -1.53 -7.78 -12.62
CA LEU A 25 -0.10 -7.49 -12.69
C LEU A 25 0.11 -6.34 -13.67
N VAL A 26 0.67 -5.23 -13.19
CA VAL A 26 1.06 -4.09 -14.03
C VAL A 26 2.55 -4.16 -14.31
N THR A 27 2.93 -4.33 -15.57
CA THR A 27 4.32 -4.42 -16.02
C THR A 27 4.70 -3.25 -16.93
N GLY A 28 6.00 -3.08 -17.17
CA GLY A 28 6.55 -2.02 -18.01
C GLY A 28 7.88 -1.51 -17.49
N GLY A 29 8.66 -0.84 -18.34
CA GLY A 29 9.96 -0.27 -17.98
C GLY A 29 9.89 0.83 -16.91
N ASN A 30 11.06 1.28 -16.45
CA ASN A 30 11.16 2.47 -15.61
C ASN A 30 10.62 3.69 -16.37
N GLY A 31 9.83 4.53 -15.68
CA GLY A 31 9.17 5.68 -16.31
C GLY A 31 7.86 5.37 -17.05
N ALA A 32 7.44 4.11 -17.18
CA ALA A 32 6.17 3.75 -17.85
C ALA A 32 4.89 4.20 -17.10
N GLY A 33 5.02 4.85 -15.94
CA GLY A 33 3.88 5.39 -15.18
C GLY A 33 3.24 4.42 -14.18
N LYS A 34 3.85 3.27 -13.90
CA LYS A 34 3.31 2.26 -12.95
C LYS A 34 2.99 2.84 -11.57
N SER A 35 3.98 3.49 -10.93
CA SER A 35 3.78 4.12 -9.62
C SER A 35 2.76 5.27 -9.69
N THR A 36 2.69 5.98 -10.82
CA THR A 36 1.66 7.00 -11.07
C THR A 36 0.26 6.40 -11.12
N LEU A 37 0.08 5.27 -11.82
CA LEU A 37 -1.19 4.54 -11.87
C LEU A 37 -1.62 4.07 -10.47
N LEU A 38 -0.69 3.49 -9.70
CA LEU A 38 -0.99 3.06 -8.33
C LEU A 38 -1.38 4.25 -7.43
N ALA A 39 -0.71 5.40 -7.54
CA ALA A 39 -1.08 6.61 -6.81
C ALA A 39 -2.47 7.14 -7.22
N VAL A 40 -2.82 7.09 -8.51
CA VAL A 40 -4.16 7.44 -9.00
C VAL A 40 -5.23 6.50 -8.42
N LEU A 41 -4.97 5.19 -8.41
CA LEU A 41 -5.88 4.19 -7.84
C LEU A 41 -6.05 4.36 -6.33
N ALA A 42 -4.98 4.71 -5.62
CA ALA A 42 -4.98 5.04 -4.19
C ALA A 42 -5.65 6.39 -3.87
N GLY A 43 -5.97 7.21 -4.87
CA GLY A 43 -6.56 8.53 -4.67
C GLY A 43 -5.56 9.59 -4.22
N LEU A 44 -4.25 9.28 -4.24
CA LEU A 44 -3.17 10.21 -3.91
C LEU A 44 -2.84 11.17 -5.05
N LEU A 45 -3.33 10.90 -6.25
CA LEU A 45 -3.12 11.73 -7.42
C LEU A 45 -4.40 11.80 -8.26
N VAL A 46 -4.78 13.01 -8.67
CA VAL A 46 -5.97 13.24 -9.49
C VAL A 46 -5.59 13.11 -10.97
N PRO A 47 -6.21 12.18 -11.72
CA PRO A 47 -5.98 12.06 -13.15
C PRO A 47 -6.85 13.02 -13.96
N GLN A 48 -6.48 13.23 -15.22
CA GLN A 48 -7.41 13.59 -16.30
C GLN A 48 -8.29 12.37 -16.60
N GLY A 49 -9.59 12.57 -16.85
CA GLY A 49 -10.54 11.46 -17.00
C GLY A 49 -11.18 11.05 -15.66
N GLU A 50 -11.71 9.83 -15.59
CA GLU A 50 -12.49 9.38 -14.42
C GLU A 50 -11.95 8.10 -13.78
N VAL A 51 -12.03 8.04 -12.46
CA VAL A 51 -11.82 6.81 -11.68
C VAL A 51 -13.05 6.58 -10.82
N ARG A 52 -13.85 5.58 -11.19
CA ARG A 52 -15.08 5.20 -10.48
C ARG A 52 -14.78 4.07 -9.50
N ARG A 53 -15.11 4.30 -8.23
CA ARG A 53 -14.93 3.35 -7.12
C ARG A 53 -16.29 2.94 -6.57
N ARG A 54 -16.41 1.71 -6.07
CA ARG A 54 -17.60 1.28 -5.34
C ARG A 54 -17.70 2.05 -4.02
N HIS A 55 -18.93 2.34 -3.60
CA HIS A 55 -19.16 2.98 -2.30
C HIS A 55 -18.63 2.09 -1.17
N GLY A 56 -17.94 2.67 -0.19
CA GLY A 56 -17.33 1.94 0.92
C GLY A 56 -16.08 1.14 0.58
N LEU A 57 -15.49 1.32 -0.62
CA LEU A 57 -14.21 0.70 -0.96
C LEU A 57 -13.06 1.34 -0.16
N THR A 58 -12.37 0.54 0.64
CA THR A 58 -11.09 0.92 1.24
C THR A 58 -9.94 0.58 0.29
N VAL A 59 -8.98 1.48 0.15
CA VAL A 59 -7.77 1.26 -0.67
C VAL A 59 -6.55 1.30 0.23
N GLY A 60 -5.77 0.21 0.23
CA GLY A 60 -4.44 0.16 0.82
C GLY A 60 -3.38 0.26 -0.25
N LEU A 61 -2.37 1.11 -0.05
CA LEU A 61 -1.20 1.23 -0.93
C LEU A 61 0.06 0.85 -0.14
N LEU A 62 0.74 -0.21 -0.58
CA LEU A 62 2.07 -0.53 -0.09
C LEU A 62 3.10 0.26 -0.91
N ALA A 63 3.76 1.22 -0.27
CA ALA A 63 4.83 1.99 -0.90
C ALA A 63 6.07 1.14 -1.14
N GLN A 64 6.88 1.52 -2.12
CA GLN A 64 8.14 0.86 -2.43
C GLN A 64 9.16 1.03 -1.29
N ASP A 65 9.22 2.23 -0.73
CA ASP A 65 10.04 2.55 0.44
C ASP A 65 9.13 2.73 1.65
N THR A 66 9.51 2.13 2.78
CA THR A 66 8.78 2.28 4.03
C THR A 66 9.41 3.38 4.86
N VAL A 67 8.66 4.46 5.10
CA VAL A 67 9.05 5.51 6.03
C VAL A 67 8.19 5.37 7.27
N PHE A 68 8.83 5.10 8.41
CA PHE A 68 8.16 5.08 9.70
C PHE A 68 8.16 6.48 10.29
N GLU A 69 6.98 7.03 10.59
CA GLU A 69 6.87 8.34 11.26
C GLU A 69 7.54 8.38 12.63
N ARG A 70 7.54 7.22 13.32
CA ARG A 70 8.11 7.03 14.65
C ARG A 70 9.05 5.82 14.66
N PRO A 71 10.26 5.94 14.09
CA PRO A 71 11.21 4.83 13.92
C PRO A 71 11.73 4.27 15.24
N GLU A 72 11.61 5.01 16.33
CA GLU A 72 11.98 4.61 17.69
C GLU A 72 11.01 3.61 18.33
N ARG A 73 9.78 3.51 17.82
CA ARG A 73 8.77 2.56 18.32
C ARG A 73 9.20 1.13 18.11
N THR A 74 8.81 0.26 19.02
CA THR A 74 9.04 -1.17 18.83
C THR A 74 8.24 -1.68 17.63
N VAL A 75 8.71 -2.77 17.03
CA VAL A 75 7.97 -3.46 15.96
C VAL A 75 6.58 -3.88 16.46
N ARG A 76 6.49 -4.43 17.68
CA ARG A 76 5.24 -4.83 18.32
C ARG A 76 4.27 -3.66 18.45
N ASP A 77 4.71 -2.55 19.02
CA ASP A 77 3.86 -1.37 19.20
C ASP A 77 3.43 -0.80 17.85
N THR A 78 4.33 -0.80 16.86
CA THR A 78 4.02 -0.32 15.51
C THR A 78 2.93 -1.17 14.86
N TYR A 79 3.01 -2.50 15.02
CA TYR A 79 1.99 -3.42 14.53
C TYR A 79 0.65 -3.23 15.23
N GLU A 80 0.64 -3.22 16.57
CA GLU A 80 -0.58 -3.04 17.36
C GLU A 80 -1.28 -1.72 17.02
N GLN A 81 -0.52 -0.64 16.84
CA GLN A 81 -1.07 0.66 16.44
C GLN A 81 -1.64 0.64 15.01
N ALA A 82 -1.08 -0.17 14.11
CA ALA A 82 -1.53 -0.27 12.74
C ALA A 82 -2.80 -1.12 12.58
N VAL A 83 -2.93 -2.21 13.34
CA VAL A 83 -4.05 -3.17 13.22
C VAL A 83 -5.10 -3.04 14.32
N GLY A 84 -4.79 -2.36 15.42
CA GLY A 84 -5.62 -2.26 16.62
C GLY A 84 -5.35 -3.39 17.62
N ALA A 85 -5.55 -3.11 18.92
CA ALA A 85 -5.26 -4.04 20.01
C ALA A 85 -5.98 -5.38 19.89
N GLU A 86 -7.29 -5.37 19.61
CA GLU A 86 -8.09 -6.59 19.44
C GLU A 86 -7.54 -7.49 18.33
N ARG A 87 -7.15 -6.90 17.19
CA ARG A 87 -6.58 -7.66 16.08
C ARG A 87 -5.19 -8.17 16.38
N ALA A 88 -4.36 -7.38 17.06
CA ALA A 88 -3.01 -7.75 17.44
C ALA A 88 -2.99 -8.88 18.47
N GLU A 89 -3.98 -8.94 19.35
CA GLU A 89 -4.18 -10.06 20.28
C GLU A 89 -4.64 -11.32 19.52
N ALA A 90 -5.63 -11.19 18.64
CA ALA A 90 -6.15 -12.32 17.85
C ALA A 90 -5.12 -12.90 16.87
N VAL A 91 -4.23 -12.06 16.32
CA VAL A 91 -3.15 -12.45 15.41
C VAL A 91 -1.86 -11.76 15.85
N PRO A 92 -1.08 -12.37 16.76
CA PRO A 92 0.18 -11.81 17.19
C PRO A 92 1.18 -11.72 16.04
N LEU A 93 1.95 -10.63 15.97
CA LEU A 93 2.95 -10.42 14.90
C LEU A 93 3.92 -11.60 14.75
N GLY A 94 4.38 -12.18 15.87
CA GLY A 94 5.29 -13.33 15.85
C GLY A 94 4.68 -14.59 15.22
N ALA A 95 3.35 -14.75 15.27
CA ALA A 95 2.67 -15.89 14.66
C ALA A 95 2.64 -15.83 13.13
N LEU A 96 2.92 -14.67 12.52
CA LEU A 96 2.98 -14.52 11.07
C LEU A 96 4.24 -15.12 10.44
N GLY A 97 5.27 -15.44 11.24
CA GLY A 97 6.54 -15.96 10.75
C GLY A 97 7.35 -14.98 9.89
N LEU A 98 7.00 -13.69 9.94
CA LEU A 98 7.64 -12.63 9.15
C LEU A 98 8.89 -12.05 9.81
N LEU A 99 9.02 -12.20 11.12
CA LEU A 99 10.09 -11.61 11.94
C LEU A 99 10.50 -12.58 13.04
N HIS A 100 11.77 -12.50 13.47
CA HIS A 100 12.26 -13.28 14.59
C HIS A 100 11.73 -12.70 15.92
N GLU A 101 11.44 -13.55 16.92
CA GLU A 101 10.89 -13.10 18.21
C GLU A 101 11.77 -12.05 18.90
N ALA A 102 13.09 -12.24 18.84
CA ALA A 102 14.08 -11.31 19.37
C ALA A 102 14.04 -9.90 18.73
N ASP A 103 13.38 -9.73 17.58
CA ASP A 103 13.27 -8.45 16.88
C ASP A 103 11.99 -7.68 17.24
N LEU A 104 11.01 -8.32 17.89
CA LEU A 104 9.69 -7.73 18.13
C LEU A 104 9.74 -6.49 19.03
N ASP A 105 10.69 -6.45 19.96
CA ASP A 105 10.84 -5.35 20.91
C ASP A 105 11.93 -4.35 20.48
N LYS A 106 12.54 -4.55 19.29
CA LYS A 106 13.52 -3.60 18.73
C LYS A 106 12.81 -2.39 18.11
N PRO A 107 13.43 -1.20 18.10
CA PRO A 107 12.95 -0.07 17.32
C PRO A 107 12.80 -0.43 15.84
N VAL A 108 11.66 -0.08 15.23
CA VAL A 108 11.33 -0.44 13.85
C VAL A 108 12.30 0.16 12.84
N GLY A 109 12.87 1.34 13.14
CA GLY A 109 13.92 1.97 12.33
C GLY A 109 15.29 1.29 12.42
N ARG A 110 15.46 0.29 13.29
CA ARG A 110 16.67 -0.54 13.39
C ARG A 110 16.47 -1.93 12.82
N LEU A 111 15.30 -2.25 12.27
CA LEU A 111 15.16 -3.45 11.46
C LEU A 111 16.01 -3.30 10.21
N SER A 112 16.93 -4.23 9.99
CA SER A 112 17.61 -4.34 8.71
C SER A 112 16.57 -4.66 7.65
N VAL A 113 16.49 -3.81 6.62
CA VAL A 113 15.73 -4.09 5.39
C VAL A 113 16.51 -5.09 4.55
#